data_AF-A0A5C5WL84-F1
#
_entry.id   AF-A0A5C5WL84-F1
#
_cell.length_a   1.000
_cell.length_b   1.000
_cell.length_c   1.000
_cell.angle_alpha   90.00
_cell.angle_beta   90.00
_cell.angle_gamma   90.00
#
_symmetry.space_group_name_H-M   'P 1'
#
loop_
_entity.id
_entity.type
_entity.pdbx_description
1 polymer ?
#
loop_
_entity_poly.entity_id
_entity_poly.type
_entity_poly.pdbx_seq_one_letter_code
_entity_poly.pdbx_strand_id
1 'polypeptide(L)'
;MRSLVLVSLVLIGGTVVRLALAETPPKGERRAAAPTFSADQLEGVFFPSLDDALPSGRPTVAAVRKSASEMKASLAEASPSGSRKASEGWITLISAASLEDEIKKVKLHYDSVVTSPGAFKSGKYQDARLDLSVLATLFAIISDYSGDVRWKDQAPIARDLLGRTASNCKSGDSQVYNEAKLRKEDLQKLVTGSGLDERESNQQNQWDSIADRSPLMKYSESLIDALASDATDVEAVQANEDQIRRRAELLAMLGEVFTKEGMDDAGDEDYEALSRAMSEASKSVISGLDSSNYEAARRAVSDIRTSCTNCHEQYRS
;
A
#
# COMPACT_ATOMS: atom_id res chain seq x y z
N MET A 1 51.62 -28.90 80.60
CA MET A 1 51.55 -29.17 79.14
C MET A 1 50.17 -29.71 78.81
N ARG A 2 49.63 -29.30 77.65
CA ARG A 2 48.35 -29.70 77.02
C ARG A 2 47.13 -28.85 77.37
N SER A 3 46.81 -28.03 76.37
CA SER A 3 45.54 -27.37 76.08
C SER A 3 44.35 -28.30 76.26
N LEU A 4 43.22 -27.74 76.69
CA LEU A 4 41.93 -28.15 76.16
C LEU A 4 40.98 -26.97 76.08
N VAL A 5 40.48 -26.83 74.85
CA VAL A 5 39.52 -25.86 74.34
C VAL A 5 38.20 -26.00 75.11
N LEU A 6 37.67 -24.89 75.62
CA LEU A 6 36.29 -24.82 76.10
C LEU A 6 35.52 -23.84 75.21
N VAL A 7 34.64 -24.42 74.41
CA VAL A 7 33.68 -23.76 73.53
C VAL A 7 32.64 -23.07 74.41
N SER A 8 32.61 -21.74 74.39
CA SER A 8 31.54 -20.96 75.01
C SER A 8 30.27 -21.03 74.16
N LEU A 9 29.29 -21.78 74.67
CA LEU A 9 27.91 -21.80 74.18
C LEU A 9 27.20 -20.51 74.62
N VAL A 10 27.04 -19.57 73.71
CA VAL A 10 26.26 -18.34 73.93
C VAL A 10 24.78 -18.65 73.72
N LEU A 11 24.02 -18.71 74.82
CA LEU A 11 22.55 -18.67 74.81
C LEU A 11 22.10 -17.22 74.54
N ILE A 12 21.68 -16.92 73.31
CA ILE A 12 20.90 -15.71 73.01
C ILE A 12 19.42 -16.10 73.06
N GLY A 13 18.74 -15.62 74.10
CA GLY A 13 17.28 -15.69 74.21
C GLY A 13 16.63 -14.85 73.12
N GLY A 14 16.04 -15.52 72.13
CA GLY A 14 15.23 -14.90 71.10
C GLY A 14 13.83 -14.60 71.64
N THR A 15 13.59 -13.34 72.00
CA THR A 15 12.25 -12.80 72.23
C THR A 15 11.49 -12.82 70.91
N VAL A 16 10.46 -13.67 70.81
CA VAL A 16 9.57 -13.72 69.63
C VAL A 16 8.64 -12.50 69.67
N VAL A 17 9.04 -11.42 69.01
CA VAL A 17 8.15 -10.29 68.70
C VAL A 17 7.17 -10.77 67.64
N ARG A 18 5.93 -11.09 68.04
CA ARG A 18 4.83 -11.30 67.09
C ARG A 18 4.42 -9.93 66.53
N LEU A 19 4.92 -9.62 65.34
CA LEU A 19 4.43 -8.52 64.53
C LEU A 19 3.02 -8.91 64.03
N ALA A 20 1.98 -8.33 64.63
CA ALA A 20 0.63 -8.39 64.10
C ALA A 20 0.58 -7.50 62.84
N LEU A 21 0.74 -8.10 61.66
CA LEU A 21 0.36 -7.48 60.40
C LEU A 21 -1.17 -7.38 60.39
N ALA A 22 -1.67 -6.18 60.62
CA ALA A 22 -3.05 -5.84 60.29
C ALA A 22 -3.19 -5.89 58.76
N GLU A 23 -3.87 -6.91 58.25
CA GLU A 23 -4.32 -6.95 56.87
C GLU A 23 -5.26 -5.75 56.64
N THR A 24 -4.77 -4.78 55.88
CA THR A 24 -5.61 -3.71 55.36
C THR A 24 -6.47 -4.34 54.25
N PRO A 25 -7.81 -4.24 54.31
CA PRO A 25 -8.65 -4.80 53.26
C PRO A 25 -8.29 -4.13 51.93
N PRO A 26 -8.29 -4.88 50.81
CA PRO A 26 -7.98 -4.32 49.51
C PRO A 26 -8.93 -3.15 49.24
N LYS A 27 -8.37 -1.97 48.96
CA LYS A 27 -9.14 -0.84 48.40
C LYS A 27 -9.77 -1.35 47.11
N GLY A 28 -11.07 -1.62 47.16
CA GLY A 28 -11.84 -2.04 45.99
C GLY A 28 -11.58 -1.07 44.84
N GLU A 29 -11.15 -1.61 43.71
CA GLU A 29 -11.03 -0.84 42.47
C GLU A 29 -12.35 -0.15 42.23
N ARG A 30 -12.31 1.18 42.25
CA ARG A 30 -13.48 2.01 41.99
C ARG A 30 -13.78 1.91 40.50
N ARG A 31 -14.57 0.91 40.11
CA ARG A 31 -15.07 0.79 38.74
C ARG A 31 -15.86 2.05 38.40
N ALA A 32 -15.58 2.62 37.23
CA ALA A 32 -16.38 3.71 36.70
C ALA A 32 -17.84 3.28 36.64
N ALA A 33 -18.76 4.20 36.97
CA ALA A 33 -20.18 3.96 36.81
C ALA A 33 -20.47 3.67 35.33
N ALA A 34 -21.37 2.71 35.06
CA ALA A 34 -21.79 2.44 33.70
C ALA A 34 -22.39 3.71 33.09
N PRO A 35 -22.02 4.07 31.85
CA PRO A 35 -22.62 5.21 31.19
C PRO A 35 -24.11 4.96 31.00
N THR A 36 -24.92 5.94 31.38
CA THR A 36 -26.35 5.97 31.14
C THR A 36 -26.60 6.80 29.90
N PHE A 37 -27.17 6.19 28.86
CA PHE A 37 -27.62 6.89 27.66
C PHE A 37 -29.11 7.22 27.83
N SER A 38 -29.51 8.46 27.54
CA SER A 38 -30.93 8.79 27.40
C SER A 38 -31.43 8.38 26.02
N ALA A 39 -32.72 8.06 25.90
CA ALA A 39 -33.33 7.69 24.62
C ALA A 39 -33.11 8.80 23.55
N ASP A 40 -33.17 10.05 23.98
CA ASP A 40 -32.97 11.25 23.17
C ASP A 40 -31.53 11.37 22.60
N GLN A 41 -30.54 10.70 23.21
CA GLN A 41 -29.15 10.66 22.70
C GLN A 41 -28.97 9.65 21.56
N LEU A 42 -29.95 8.77 21.34
CA LEU A 42 -29.92 7.73 20.31
C LEU A 42 -30.82 8.05 19.12
N GLU A 43 -31.69 9.06 19.23
CA GLU A 43 -32.51 9.60 18.14
C GLU A 43 -31.62 10.34 17.13
N GLY A 44 -31.24 9.65 16.06
CA GLY A 44 -30.42 10.19 14.97
C GLY A 44 -29.34 9.22 14.47
N VAL A 45 -29.00 8.19 15.26
CA VAL A 45 -28.03 7.14 14.87
C VAL A 45 -28.73 5.86 14.43
N PHE A 46 -29.94 5.60 14.94
CA PHE A 46 -30.72 4.41 14.63
C PHE A 46 -32.10 4.79 14.08
N PHE A 47 -32.51 4.12 13.01
CA PHE A 47 -33.86 4.26 12.47
C PHE A 47 -34.87 3.64 13.44
N PRO A 48 -36.04 4.27 13.67
CA PRO A 48 -37.09 3.72 14.53
C PRO A 48 -37.57 2.34 14.08
N SER A 49 -37.52 2.08 12.77
CA SER A 49 -37.77 0.78 12.17
C SER A 49 -36.87 0.53 10.96
N LEU A 50 -36.64 -0.75 10.63
CA LEU A 50 -35.90 -1.13 9.41
C LEU A 50 -36.64 -0.72 8.12
N ASP A 51 -37.95 -0.53 8.19
CA ASP A 51 -38.78 -0.08 7.07
C ASP A 51 -38.52 1.40 6.74
N ASP A 52 -38.07 2.22 7.70
CA ASP A 52 -37.69 3.62 7.48
C ASP A 52 -36.29 3.76 6.83
N ALA A 53 -35.45 2.72 6.95
CA ALA A 53 -34.10 2.69 6.40
C ALA A 53 -34.06 2.19 4.94
N LEU A 54 -35.11 1.50 4.49
CA LEU A 54 -35.17 0.87 3.18
C LEU A 54 -36.11 1.66 2.26
N PRO A 55 -35.63 2.17 1.11
CA PRO A 55 -36.50 2.80 0.12
C PRO A 55 -37.67 1.89 -0.24
N SER A 56 -38.89 2.44 -0.20
CA SER A 56 -40.12 1.71 -0.52
C SER A 56 -40.19 1.41 -2.03
N GLY A 57 -39.61 0.27 -2.40
CA GLY A 57 -39.64 -0.24 -3.76
C GLY A 57 -38.43 -1.13 -4.05
N ARG A 58 -38.65 -2.45 -4.08
CA ARG A 58 -37.63 -3.38 -4.59
C ARG A 58 -37.37 -3.05 -6.06
N PRO A 59 -36.12 -2.74 -6.46
CA PRO A 59 -35.80 -2.51 -7.86
C PRO A 59 -36.18 -3.74 -8.66
N THR A 60 -37.01 -3.56 -9.70
CA THR A 60 -37.33 -4.64 -10.61
C THR A 60 -36.14 -4.88 -11.54
N VAL A 61 -35.96 -6.13 -11.98
CA VAL A 61 -34.93 -6.49 -12.97
C VAL A 61 -35.09 -5.66 -14.26
N ALA A 62 -36.31 -5.24 -14.58
CA ALA A 62 -36.60 -4.34 -15.70
C ALA A 62 -36.06 -2.92 -15.48
N ALA A 63 -36.19 -2.36 -14.27
CA ALA A 63 -35.65 -1.05 -13.92
C ALA A 63 -34.11 -1.04 -13.99
N VAL A 64 -33.46 -2.09 -13.46
CA VAL A 64 -32.00 -2.24 -13.53
C VAL A 64 -31.51 -2.33 -14.97
N ARG A 65 -32.19 -3.08 -15.84
CA ARG A 65 -31.84 -3.18 -17.26
C ARG A 65 -32.04 -1.87 -18.03
N LYS A 66 -33.08 -1.10 -17.69
CA LYS A 66 -33.33 0.20 -18.31
C LYS A 66 -32.25 1.22 -17.94
N SER A 67 -31.87 1.30 -16.66
CA SER A 67 -30.77 2.18 -16.22
C SER A 67 -29.42 1.79 -16.82
N ALA A 68 -29.15 0.49 -16.99
CA ALA A 68 -27.94 0.02 -17.66
C ALA A 68 -27.90 0.39 -19.16
N SER A 69 -29.06 0.38 -19.84
CA SER A 69 -29.17 0.77 -21.24
C SER A 69 -29.01 2.28 -21.44
N GLU A 70 -29.54 3.09 -20.53
CA GLU A 70 -29.43 4.56 -20.56
C GLU A 70 -28.00 5.03 -20.27
N MET A 71 -27.30 4.34 -19.38
CA MET A 71 -25.87 4.58 -19.09
C MET A 71 -24.96 4.21 -20.27
N LYS A 72 -25.33 3.17 -21.04
CA LYS A 72 -24.58 2.74 -22.24
C LYS A 72 -24.77 3.69 -23.43
N ALA A 73 -25.93 4.34 -23.54
CA ALA A 73 -26.20 5.33 -24.58
C ALA A 73 -25.47 6.66 -24.33
N SER A 74 -25.32 7.08 -23.07
CA SER A 74 -24.63 8.31 -22.69
C SER A 74 -23.10 8.24 -22.83
N LEU A 75 -22.52 7.03 -22.89
CA LEU A 75 -21.10 6.80 -23.17
C LEU A 75 -20.75 6.83 -24.68
N ALA A 76 -21.74 6.75 -25.58
CA ALA A 76 -21.51 6.69 -27.02
C ALA A 76 -21.45 8.06 -27.71
N GLU A 77 -21.83 9.14 -27.02
CA GLU A 77 -22.08 10.46 -27.62
C GLU A 77 -21.01 11.53 -27.30
N ALA A 78 -19.93 11.16 -26.61
CA ALA A 78 -18.80 12.05 -26.33
C ALA A 78 -17.54 11.61 -27.08
N SER A 79 -17.34 12.13 -28.29
CA SER A 79 -16.04 12.15 -28.96
C SER A 79 -15.71 13.57 -29.40
N PRO A 80 -14.68 14.22 -28.85
CA PRO A 80 -14.09 15.39 -29.48
C PRO A 80 -13.01 14.95 -30.48
N SER A 81 -13.18 15.43 -31.71
CA SER A 81 -12.16 15.43 -32.75
C SER A 81 -11.03 16.38 -32.35
N GLY A 82 -9.80 15.88 -32.33
CA GLY A 82 -8.60 16.65 -32.04
C GLY A 82 -7.39 15.75 -31.96
N SER A 83 -6.64 15.64 -33.06
CA SER A 83 -5.41 14.88 -33.18
C SER A 83 -4.32 15.39 -32.23
N ARG A 84 -4.33 14.89 -30.99
CA ARG A 84 -3.12 14.56 -30.23
C ARG A 84 -2.93 13.05 -30.38
N LYS A 85 -1.69 12.58 -30.57
CA LYS A 85 -1.36 11.17 -30.35
C LYS A 85 -2.06 10.79 -29.04
N ALA A 86 -2.98 9.83 -29.08
CA ALA A 86 -3.57 9.29 -27.87
C ALA A 86 -2.39 8.72 -27.06
N SER A 87 -1.93 9.47 -26.06
CA SER A 87 -1.30 8.82 -24.94
C SER A 87 -2.39 7.91 -24.40
N GLU A 88 -2.28 6.61 -24.66
CA GLU A 88 -3.02 5.59 -23.95
C GLU A 88 -2.86 5.92 -22.46
N GLY A 89 -3.90 6.49 -21.84
CA GLY A 89 -3.81 6.99 -20.48
C GLY A 89 -3.63 5.83 -19.50
N TRP A 90 -3.23 6.12 -18.25
CA TRP A 90 -2.96 5.09 -17.23
C TRP A 90 -4.06 4.02 -17.07
N ILE A 91 -5.30 4.36 -17.38
CA ILE A 91 -6.46 3.45 -17.38
C ILE A 91 -6.31 2.24 -18.32
N THR A 92 -5.47 2.30 -19.34
CA THR A 92 -5.19 1.17 -20.25
C THR A 92 -4.15 0.20 -19.68
N LEU A 93 -3.37 0.63 -18.69
CA LEU A 93 -2.26 -0.13 -18.11
C LEU A 93 -2.62 -0.74 -16.75
N ILE A 94 -3.39 -0.02 -15.94
CA ILE A 94 -3.76 -0.44 -14.59
C ILE A 94 -5.16 0.01 -14.24
N SER A 95 -5.91 -0.86 -13.54
CA SER A 95 -7.24 -0.54 -13.05
C SER A 95 -7.21 0.30 -11.75
N ALA A 96 -8.27 1.05 -11.50
CA ALA A 96 -8.47 1.80 -10.26
C ALA A 96 -8.39 0.88 -9.01
N ALA A 97 -9.00 -0.30 -9.09
CA ALA A 97 -8.99 -1.29 -8.01
C ALA A 97 -7.56 -1.77 -7.70
N SER A 98 -6.77 -2.07 -8.73
CA SER A 98 -5.37 -2.45 -8.57
C SER A 98 -4.53 -1.36 -7.91
N LEU A 99 -4.71 -0.10 -8.29
CA LEU A 99 -4.05 1.04 -7.64
C LEU A 99 -4.40 1.12 -6.16
N GLU A 100 -5.69 1.07 -5.83
CA GLU A 100 -6.17 1.20 -4.45
C GLU A 100 -5.70 0.05 -3.55
N ASP A 101 -5.76 -1.17 -4.05
CA ASP A 101 -5.36 -2.35 -3.28
C ASP A 101 -3.86 -2.42 -3.10
N GLU A 102 -3.08 -2.03 -4.10
CA GLU A 102 -1.63 -1.98 -3.95
C GLU A 102 -1.20 -0.88 -2.98
N ILE A 103 -1.83 0.31 -2.98
CA ILE A 103 -1.58 1.35 -1.97
C ILE A 103 -1.84 0.81 -0.56
N LYS A 104 -2.98 0.13 -0.33
CA LYS A 104 -3.30 -0.46 0.98
C LYS A 104 -2.27 -1.51 1.38
N LYS A 105 -1.90 -2.39 0.45
CA LYS A 105 -0.92 -3.46 0.68
C LYS A 105 0.46 -2.90 1.03
N VAL A 106 0.98 -1.96 0.26
CA VAL A 106 2.29 -1.32 0.50
C VAL A 106 2.26 -0.54 1.81
N LYS A 107 1.16 0.18 2.12
CA LYS A 107 0.98 0.81 3.43
C LYS A 107 1.08 -0.20 4.59
N LEU A 108 0.43 -1.35 4.48
CA LEU A 108 0.48 -2.37 5.55
C LEU A 108 1.92 -2.88 5.76
N HIS A 109 2.68 -3.08 4.68
CA HIS A 109 4.10 -3.43 4.79
C HIS A 109 4.90 -2.27 5.43
N TYR A 110 4.71 -1.05 4.96
CA TYR A 110 5.34 0.16 5.50
C TYR A 110 5.08 0.34 7.01
N ASP A 111 3.84 0.07 7.45
CA ASP A 111 3.47 0.11 8.86
C ASP A 111 4.30 -0.87 9.69
N SER A 112 4.63 -2.05 9.14
CA SER A 112 5.47 -3.08 9.78
C SER A 112 6.96 -2.74 9.76
N VAL A 113 7.40 -1.91 8.81
CA VAL A 113 8.79 -1.46 8.67
C VAL A 113 9.10 -0.33 9.64
N VAL A 114 8.23 0.68 9.73
CA VAL A 114 8.43 1.86 10.59
C VAL A 114 7.87 1.61 11.99
N THR A 115 8.67 0.93 12.81
CA THR A 115 8.30 0.49 14.18
C THR A 115 9.05 1.22 15.27
N SER A 116 10.38 1.18 15.26
CA SER A 116 11.25 1.79 16.26
C SER A 116 12.47 2.46 15.63
N PRO A 117 13.05 3.50 16.27
CA PRO A 117 14.25 4.16 15.76
C PRO A 117 15.43 3.20 15.59
N GLY A 118 15.59 2.22 16.48
CA GLY A 118 16.69 1.26 16.44
C GLY A 118 16.62 0.34 15.22
N ALA A 119 15.44 -0.23 14.94
CA ALA A 119 15.23 -1.08 13.77
C ALA A 119 15.36 -0.28 12.46
N PHE A 120 14.86 0.96 12.46
CA PHE A 120 15.01 1.87 11.33
C PHE A 120 16.48 2.09 11.01
N LYS A 121 17.27 2.49 12.01
CA LYS A 121 18.71 2.73 11.87
C LYS A 121 19.51 1.50 11.45
N SER A 122 19.09 0.29 11.87
CA SER A 122 19.78 -0.96 11.54
C SER A 122 19.52 -1.48 10.12
N GLY A 123 18.77 -0.77 9.28
CA GLY A 123 18.58 -1.11 7.87
C GLY A 123 17.15 -0.98 7.36
N LYS A 124 16.14 -0.92 8.26
CA LYS A 124 14.73 -0.82 7.84
C LYS A 124 14.40 0.49 7.12
N TYR A 125 15.27 1.50 7.19
CA TYR A 125 15.17 2.70 6.36
C TYR A 125 15.20 2.39 4.85
N GLN A 126 15.86 1.31 4.41
CA GLN A 126 15.90 0.91 3.01
C GLN A 126 14.58 0.30 2.53
N ASP A 127 13.93 -0.50 3.39
CA ASP A 127 12.58 -1.02 3.12
C ASP A 127 11.57 0.15 3.13
N ALA A 128 11.72 1.11 4.04
CA ALA A 128 10.89 2.31 4.05
C ALA A 128 11.08 3.16 2.78
N ARG A 129 12.33 3.30 2.29
CA ARG A 129 12.62 3.96 1.01
C ARG A 129 11.91 3.27 -0.15
N LEU A 130 11.94 1.94 -0.20
CA LEU A 130 11.25 1.15 -1.21
C LEU A 130 9.74 1.45 -1.19
N ASP A 131 9.09 1.22 -0.04
CA ASP A 131 7.65 1.38 0.11
C ASP A 131 7.20 2.81 -0.23
N LEU A 132 7.92 3.82 0.25
CA LEU A 132 7.60 5.22 -0.01
C LEU A 132 7.77 5.60 -1.48
N SER A 133 8.80 5.07 -2.17
CA SER A 133 9.00 5.32 -3.62
C SER A 133 7.87 4.72 -4.44
N VAL A 134 7.43 3.51 -4.09
CA VAL A 134 6.29 2.83 -4.73
C VAL A 134 5.01 3.63 -4.47
N LEU A 135 4.72 4.00 -3.23
CA LEU A 135 3.53 4.79 -2.90
C LEU A 135 3.53 6.14 -3.61
N ALA A 136 4.66 6.86 -3.64
CA ALA A 136 4.78 8.13 -4.35
C ALA A 136 4.48 7.97 -5.85
N THR A 137 5.00 6.92 -6.48
CA THR A 137 4.73 6.56 -7.87
C THR A 137 3.25 6.27 -8.11
N LEU A 138 2.61 5.49 -7.24
CA LEU A 138 1.18 5.18 -7.35
C LEU A 138 0.31 6.45 -7.24
N PHE A 139 0.63 7.37 -6.32
CA PHE A 139 -0.09 8.64 -6.22
C PHE A 139 0.20 9.59 -7.40
N ALA A 140 1.40 9.57 -7.98
CA ALA A 140 1.70 10.29 -9.22
C ALA A 140 0.82 9.80 -10.38
N ILE A 141 0.62 8.48 -10.49
CA ILE A 141 -0.27 7.91 -11.50
C ILE A 141 -1.72 8.31 -11.25
N ILE A 142 -2.17 8.28 -9.98
CA ILE A 142 -3.53 8.68 -9.61
C ILE A 142 -3.82 10.15 -9.97
N SER A 143 -2.84 11.07 -9.84
CA SER A 143 -3.05 12.48 -10.20
C SER A 143 -3.42 12.66 -11.68
N ASP A 144 -2.81 11.84 -12.54
CA ASP A 144 -2.99 11.88 -14.00
C ASP A 144 -4.00 10.83 -14.51
N TYR A 145 -4.61 10.08 -13.60
CA TYR A 145 -5.51 8.99 -13.95
C TYR A 145 -6.83 9.55 -14.49
N SER A 146 -7.31 9.07 -15.63
CA SER A 146 -8.52 9.63 -16.27
C SER A 146 -9.82 9.17 -15.62
N GLY A 147 -9.83 8.02 -14.95
CA GLY A 147 -11.01 7.48 -14.25
C GLY A 147 -11.15 7.97 -12.81
N ASP A 148 -12.16 7.43 -12.12
CA ASP A 148 -12.39 7.64 -10.70
C ASP A 148 -11.52 6.68 -9.88
N VAL A 149 -10.70 7.25 -9.00
CA VAL A 149 -9.85 6.51 -8.06
C VAL A 149 -9.90 7.24 -6.74
N ARG A 150 -9.88 6.50 -5.63
CA ARG A 150 -9.75 7.12 -4.30
C ARG A 150 -8.51 8.00 -4.21
N TRP A 151 -8.63 9.04 -3.39
CA TRP A 151 -7.54 9.98 -3.06
C TRP A 151 -7.07 10.88 -4.20
N LYS A 152 -7.73 10.90 -5.37
CA LYS A 152 -7.35 11.71 -6.53
C LYS A 152 -7.06 13.18 -6.21
N ASP A 153 -7.94 13.82 -5.45
CA ASP A 153 -7.81 15.23 -5.06
C ASP A 153 -6.57 15.51 -4.18
N GLN A 154 -6.07 14.50 -3.47
CA GLN A 154 -4.94 14.60 -2.55
C GLN A 154 -3.70 13.89 -3.08
N ALA A 155 -3.77 13.29 -4.26
CA ALA A 155 -2.71 12.49 -4.84
C ALA A 155 -1.43 13.32 -5.10
N PRO A 156 -1.49 14.56 -5.63
CA PRO A 156 -0.29 15.40 -5.76
C PRO A 156 0.41 15.68 -4.42
N ILE A 157 -0.37 15.97 -3.36
CA ILE A 157 0.15 16.22 -2.02
C ILE A 157 0.80 14.96 -1.45
N ALA A 158 0.11 13.81 -1.56
CA ALA A 158 0.62 12.53 -1.09
C ALA A 158 1.91 12.15 -1.82
N ARG A 159 1.93 12.25 -3.14
CA ARG A 159 3.11 12.03 -4.00
C ARG A 159 4.32 12.83 -3.51
N ASP A 160 4.16 14.14 -3.34
CA ASP A 160 5.28 15.03 -2.97
C ASP A 160 5.82 14.73 -1.57
N LEU A 161 4.93 14.49 -0.60
CA LEU A 161 5.33 14.15 0.77
C LEU A 161 6.07 12.82 0.83
N LEU A 162 5.55 11.81 0.13
CA LEU A 162 6.10 10.46 0.15
C LEU A 162 7.41 10.40 -0.64
N GLY A 163 7.48 11.01 -1.83
CA GLY A 163 8.69 11.09 -2.66
C GLY A 163 9.82 11.78 -1.91
N ARG A 164 9.56 12.95 -1.31
CA ARG A 164 10.57 13.67 -0.50
C ARG A 164 11.08 12.82 0.67
N THR A 165 10.19 12.15 1.40
CA THR A 165 10.62 11.29 2.51
C THR A 165 11.37 10.05 1.99
N ALA A 166 11.00 9.48 0.84
CA ALA A 166 11.74 8.39 0.20
C ALA A 166 13.17 8.81 -0.15
N SER A 167 13.37 10.00 -0.72
CA SER A 167 14.70 10.55 -1.03
C SER A 167 15.55 10.75 0.23
N ASN A 168 14.92 11.10 1.36
CA ASN A 168 15.59 11.27 2.66
C ASN A 168 15.94 9.92 3.31
N CYS A 169 15.22 8.83 3.00
CA CYS A 169 15.51 7.47 3.43
C CYS A 169 16.77 6.85 2.76
N LYS A 170 17.76 7.68 2.40
CA LYS A 170 19.13 7.26 2.06
C LYS A 170 19.99 7.09 3.33
N SER A 171 19.58 7.63 4.47
CA SER A 171 20.20 7.38 5.79
C SER A 171 19.17 6.88 6.82
N GLY A 172 19.66 6.16 7.83
CA GLY A 172 18.85 5.58 8.91
C GLY A 172 18.77 6.46 10.16
N ASP A 173 18.90 7.79 10.03
CA ASP A 173 19.04 8.68 11.17
C ASP A 173 17.69 9.02 11.84
N SER A 174 17.72 9.49 13.08
CA SER A 174 16.52 9.77 13.89
C SER A 174 15.59 10.81 13.25
N GLN A 175 16.14 11.78 12.52
CA GLN A 175 15.34 12.77 11.80
C GLN A 175 14.50 12.10 10.71
N VAL A 176 15.13 11.26 9.88
CA VAL A 176 14.48 10.54 8.78
C VAL A 176 13.43 9.57 9.33
N TYR A 177 13.73 8.89 10.44
CA TYR A 177 12.75 8.04 11.12
C TYR A 177 11.49 8.82 11.53
N ASN A 178 11.65 10.02 12.10
CA ASN A 178 10.51 10.84 12.50
C ASN A 178 9.69 11.31 11.28
N GLU A 179 10.34 11.67 10.17
CA GLU A 179 9.65 11.99 8.93
C GLU A 179 8.87 10.79 8.38
N ALA A 180 9.49 9.61 8.36
CA ALA A 180 8.84 8.37 7.96
C ALA A 180 7.62 8.05 8.86
N LYS A 181 7.75 8.24 10.17
CA LYS A 181 6.64 8.07 11.10
C LYS A 181 5.48 9.04 10.80
N LEU A 182 5.76 10.31 10.47
CA LEU A 182 4.72 11.25 10.06
C LEU A 182 4.02 10.78 8.77
N ARG A 183 4.76 10.25 7.79
CA ARG A 183 4.15 9.68 6.57
C ARG A 183 3.25 8.49 6.86
N LYS A 184 3.55 7.71 7.90
CA LYS A 184 2.68 6.62 8.37
C LYS A 184 1.32 7.14 8.83
N GLU A 185 1.33 8.23 9.59
CA GLU A 185 0.12 8.91 10.08
C GLU A 185 -0.67 9.52 8.90
N ASP A 186 0.02 10.16 7.95
CA ASP A 186 -0.58 10.72 6.73
C ASP A 186 -1.29 9.63 5.88
N LEU A 187 -0.62 8.50 5.65
CA LEU A 187 -1.20 7.35 4.94
C LEU A 187 -2.40 6.76 5.69
N GLN A 188 -2.36 6.73 7.02
CA GLN A 188 -3.49 6.31 7.84
C GLN A 188 -4.69 7.23 7.63
N LYS A 189 -4.50 8.56 7.69
CA LYS A 189 -5.55 9.55 7.45
C LYS A 189 -6.17 9.41 6.06
N LEU A 190 -5.36 9.19 5.02
CA LEU A 190 -5.84 8.94 3.66
C LEU A 190 -6.75 7.70 3.60
N VAL A 191 -6.28 6.56 4.14
CA VAL A 191 -7.03 5.31 4.09
C VAL A 191 -8.33 5.37 4.91
N THR A 192 -8.33 6.08 6.04
CA THR A 192 -9.55 6.27 6.87
C THR A 192 -10.47 7.40 6.37
N GLY A 193 -10.06 8.15 5.35
CA GLY A 193 -10.87 9.23 4.77
C GLY A 193 -10.84 10.54 5.55
N SER A 194 -9.94 10.70 6.52
CA SER A 194 -9.76 11.97 7.26
C SER A 194 -9.06 13.05 6.42
N GLY A 195 -8.37 12.65 5.35
CA GLY A 195 -7.63 13.54 4.47
C GLY A 195 -6.31 14.04 5.06
N LEU A 196 -5.47 14.57 4.18
CA LEU A 196 -4.22 15.25 4.51
C LEU A 196 -4.49 16.72 4.81
N ASP A 197 -3.59 17.33 5.57
CA ASP A 197 -3.63 18.77 5.80
C ASP A 197 -3.38 19.48 4.45
N GLU A 198 -4.13 20.55 4.19
CA GLU A 198 -3.97 21.35 2.96
C GLU A 198 -2.56 21.95 2.87
N ARG A 199 -1.90 21.71 1.74
CA ARG A 199 -0.55 22.20 1.43
C ARG A 199 -0.42 22.42 -0.07
N GLU A 200 0.45 23.34 -0.45
CA GLU A 200 0.85 23.49 -1.86
C GLU A 200 1.54 22.21 -2.33
N SER A 201 1.16 21.76 -3.53
CA SER A 201 1.75 20.62 -4.22
C SER A 201 1.90 20.94 -5.69
N ASN A 202 2.91 20.34 -6.33
CA ASN A 202 3.09 20.53 -7.76
C ASN A 202 1.94 19.82 -8.50
N GLN A 203 1.23 20.52 -9.37
CA GLN A 203 0.15 19.87 -10.13
C GLN A 203 0.67 18.95 -11.23
N GLN A 204 1.94 19.13 -11.64
CA GLN A 204 2.59 18.29 -12.63
C GLN A 204 3.55 17.30 -11.98
N ASN A 205 3.60 16.10 -12.53
CA ASN A 205 4.54 15.07 -12.11
C ASN A 205 5.96 15.44 -12.56
N GLN A 206 6.88 15.53 -11.61
CA GLN A 206 8.33 15.66 -11.83
C GLN A 206 8.99 14.34 -11.43
N TRP A 207 9.16 13.43 -12.38
CA TRP A 207 9.47 12.01 -12.11
C TRP A 207 10.82 11.79 -11.42
N ASP A 208 11.80 12.63 -11.70
CA ASP A 208 13.11 12.70 -11.02
C ASP A 208 13.00 12.97 -9.51
N SER A 209 11.94 13.67 -9.08
CA SER A 209 11.67 13.97 -7.68
C SER A 209 10.74 12.96 -6.98
N ILE A 210 10.06 12.11 -7.75
CA ILE A 210 9.04 11.19 -7.25
C ILE A 210 9.67 9.88 -6.76
N ALA A 211 10.53 9.28 -7.58
CA ALA A 211 11.16 8.00 -7.27
C ALA A 211 12.46 7.79 -8.06
N ASP A 212 13.45 7.17 -7.42
CA ASP A 212 14.65 6.69 -8.09
C ASP A 212 14.38 5.35 -8.79
N ARG A 213 15.12 5.02 -9.86
CA ARG A 213 14.98 3.73 -10.57
C ARG A 213 15.20 2.52 -9.68
N SER A 214 16.23 2.55 -8.82
CA SER A 214 16.64 1.39 -8.02
C SER A 214 15.54 0.81 -7.11
N PRO A 215 14.83 1.62 -6.28
CA PRO A 215 13.63 1.15 -5.57
C PRO A 215 12.57 0.53 -6.48
N LEU A 216 12.24 1.16 -7.61
CA LEU A 216 11.21 0.66 -8.51
C LEU A 216 11.62 -0.64 -9.22
N MET A 217 12.91 -0.82 -9.52
CA MET A 217 13.43 -2.08 -10.04
C MET A 217 13.34 -3.19 -9.00
N LYS A 218 13.73 -2.94 -7.74
CA LYS A 218 13.56 -3.91 -6.64
C LYS A 218 12.08 -4.28 -6.43
N TYR A 219 11.18 -3.32 -6.59
CA TYR A 219 9.74 -3.58 -6.55
C TYR A 219 9.28 -4.45 -7.72
N SER A 220 9.75 -4.14 -8.95
CA SER A 220 9.47 -4.92 -10.16
C SER A 220 9.94 -6.38 -10.02
N GLU A 221 11.14 -6.61 -9.48
CA GLU A 221 11.67 -7.94 -9.18
C GLU A 221 10.73 -8.71 -8.24
N SER A 222 10.28 -8.08 -7.14
CA SER A 222 9.36 -8.71 -6.20
C SER A 222 8.01 -9.08 -6.83
N LEU A 223 7.52 -8.28 -7.77
CA LEU A 223 6.29 -8.55 -8.51
C LEU A 223 6.48 -9.76 -9.42
N ILE A 224 7.61 -9.83 -10.15
CA ILE A 224 7.91 -10.92 -11.08
C ILE A 224 8.11 -12.25 -10.34
N ASP A 225 8.82 -12.23 -9.22
CA ASP A 225 9.03 -13.42 -8.39
C ASP A 225 7.69 -13.99 -7.91
N ALA A 226 6.81 -13.12 -7.40
CA ALA A 226 5.48 -13.52 -6.96
C ALA A 226 4.59 -13.97 -8.14
N LEU A 227 4.67 -13.29 -9.28
CA LEU A 227 3.88 -13.62 -10.47
C LEU A 227 4.26 -15.01 -11.00
N ALA A 228 5.55 -15.35 -11.00
CA ALA A 228 6.00 -16.66 -11.41
C ALA A 228 5.70 -17.78 -10.41
N SER A 229 5.67 -17.46 -9.11
CA SER A 229 5.20 -18.40 -8.09
C SER A 229 3.71 -18.71 -8.25
N ASP A 230 2.92 -17.73 -8.70
CA ASP A 230 1.46 -17.87 -8.84
C ASP A 230 1.07 -18.47 -10.20
N ALA A 231 1.98 -18.53 -11.18
CA ALA A 231 1.76 -19.00 -12.54
C ALA A 231 2.58 -20.25 -12.90
N THR A 232 2.80 -21.17 -11.95
CA THR A 232 3.60 -22.40 -12.18
C THR A 232 2.99 -23.31 -13.23
N ASP A 233 1.66 -23.41 -13.26
CA ASP A 233 0.83 -24.22 -14.15
C ASP A 233 -0.53 -23.53 -14.37
N VAL A 234 -1.39 -24.10 -15.20
CA VAL A 234 -2.69 -23.51 -15.57
C VAL A 234 -3.63 -23.42 -14.38
N GLU A 235 -3.66 -24.46 -13.56
CA GLU A 235 -4.48 -24.53 -12.35
C GLU A 235 -4.09 -23.42 -11.35
N ALA A 236 -2.80 -23.19 -11.17
CA ALA A 236 -2.28 -22.10 -10.36
C ALA A 236 -2.67 -20.73 -10.92
N VAL A 237 -2.60 -20.54 -12.25
CA VAL A 237 -3.05 -19.29 -12.88
C VAL A 237 -4.54 -19.05 -12.62
N GLN A 238 -5.38 -20.07 -12.77
CA GLN A 238 -6.80 -19.96 -12.52
C GLN A 238 -7.12 -19.68 -11.03
N ALA A 239 -6.39 -20.32 -10.11
CA ALA A 239 -6.57 -20.13 -8.68
C ALA A 239 -6.13 -18.75 -8.18
N ASN A 240 -5.17 -18.10 -8.87
CA ASN A 240 -4.58 -16.83 -8.49
C ASN A 240 -4.89 -15.69 -9.48
N GLU A 241 -5.95 -15.82 -10.28
CA GLU A 241 -6.27 -14.93 -11.41
C GLU A 241 -6.20 -13.44 -11.03
N ASP A 242 -6.87 -13.03 -9.95
CA ASP A 242 -6.89 -11.63 -9.48
C ASP A 242 -5.49 -11.12 -9.08
N GLN A 243 -4.69 -11.97 -8.44
CA GLN A 243 -3.35 -11.62 -7.98
C GLN A 243 -2.37 -11.52 -9.15
N ILE A 244 -2.49 -12.40 -10.14
CA ILE A 244 -1.70 -12.35 -11.37
C ILE A 244 -2.06 -11.11 -12.18
N ARG A 245 -3.36 -10.83 -12.35
CA ARG A 245 -3.85 -9.62 -13.02
C ARG A 245 -3.27 -8.36 -12.39
N ARG A 246 -3.43 -8.17 -11.08
CA ARG A 246 -2.92 -6.97 -10.40
C ARG A 246 -1.41 -6.81 -10.58
N ARG A 247 -0.63 -7.89 -10.40
CA ARG A 247 0.84 -7.81 -10.57
C ARG A 247 1.25 -7.52 -12.02
N ALA A 248 0.53 -8.07 -12.99
CA ALA A 248 0.74 -7.75 -14.40
C ALA A 248 0.42 -6.28 -14.70
N GLU A 249 -0.71 -5.75 -14.21
CA GLU A 249 -1.06 -4.33 -14.35
C GLU A 249 -0.01 -3.40 -13.72
N LEU A 250 0.52 -3.75 -12.54
CA LEU A 250 1.59 -3.00 -11.88
C LEU A 250 2.88 -3.00 -12.71
N LEU A 251 3.27 -4.14 -13.27
CA LEU A 251 4.44 -4.21 -14.16
C LEU A 251 4.22 -3.46 -15.48
N ALA A 252 3.01 -3.52 -16.04
CA ALA A 252 2.64 -2.77 -17.24
C ALA A 252 2.81 -1.27 -17.04
N MET A 253 2.33 -0.77 -15.90
CA MET A 253 2.50 0.61 -15.49
C MET A 253 3.97 0.96 -15.24
N LEU A 254 4.74 0.14 -14.54
CA LEU A 254 6.15 0.43 -14.22
C LEU A 254 7.01 0.54 -15.49
N GLY A 255 6.78 -0.29 -16.49
CA GLY A 255 7.49 -0.17 -17.77
C GLY A 255 7.23 1.18 -18.47
N GLU A 256 6.01 1.73 -18.36
CA GLU A 256 5.71 3.08 -18.86
C GLU A 256 6.31 4.17 -17.98
N VAL A 257 6.36 3.98 -16.65
CA VAL A 257 7.02 4.91 -15.70
C VAL A 257 8.50 5.05 -16.04
N PHE A 258 9.22 3.97 -16.36
CA PHE A 258 10.64 4.03 -16.70
C PHE A 258 10.95 4.86 -17.96
N THR A 259 9.95 5.11 -18.82
CA THR A 259 10.11 5.96 -20.00
C THR A 259 9.81 7.45 -19.75
N LYS A 260 9.44 7.83 -18.52
CA LYS A 260 9.05 9.23 -18.24
C LYS A 260 10.26 10.14 -18.14
N GLU A 261 10.11 11.35 -18.68
CA GLU A 261 11.13 12.40 -18.58
C GLU A 261 11.51 12.64 -17.11
N GLY A 262 12.82 12.63 -16.83
CA GLY A 262 13.39 12.73 -15.48
C GLY A 262 13.79 11.40 -14.86
N MET A 263 13.32 10.26 -15.39
CA MET A 263 13.79 8.94 -14.96
C MET A 263 15.17 8.62 -15.54
N ASP A 264 15.92 7.78 -14.83
CA ASP A 264 17.24 7.33 -15.27
C ASP A 264 17.14 6.61 -16.63
N ASP A 265 17.99 6.99 -17.59
CA ASP A 265 18.04 6.50 -18.98
C ASP A 265 16.78 6.79 -19.82
N ALA A 266 15.86 7.63 -19.35
CA ALA A 266 14.75 8.12 -20.18
C ALA A 266 15.28 8.96 -21.36
N GLY A 267 14.69 8.80 -22.55
CA GLY A 267 15.16 9.37 -23.80
C GLY A 267 16.19 8.53 -24.55
N ASP A 268 16.73 7.47 -23.95
CA ASP A 268 17.49 6.44 -24.66
C ASP A 268 16.51 5.49 -25.38
N GLU A 269 16.57 5.45 -26.72
CA GLU A 269 15.59 4.72 -27.54
C GLU A 269 15.56 3.21 -27.24
N ASP A 270 16.72 2.62 -26.97
CA ASP A 270 16.84 1.18 -26.68
C ASP A 270 16.31 0.86 -25.28
N TYR A 271 16.62 1.69 -24.28
CA TYR A 271 16.08 1.55 -22.93
C TYR A 271 14.55 1.68 -22.89
N GLU A 272 14.01 2.68 -23.59
CA GLU A 272 12.57 2.87 -23.68
C GLU A 272 11.88 1.72 -24.41
N ALA A 273 12.48 1.21 -25.49
CA ALA A 273 11.96 0.05 -26.21
C ALA A 273 11.90 -1.19 -25.31
N LEU A 274 12.94 -1.45 -24.53
CA LEU A 274 13.00 -2.58 -23.58
C LEU A 274 11.99 -2.41 -22.43
N SER A 275 11.83 -1.19 -21.92
CA SER A 275 10.85 -0.88 -20.87
C SER A 275 9.41 -1.06 -21.36
N ARG A 276 9.10 -0.62 -22.59
CA ARG A 276 7.80 -0.84 -23.23
C ARG A 276 7.56 -2.31 -23.58
N ALA A 277 8.61 -3.07 -23.92
CA ALA A 277 8.48 -4.51 -24.16
C ALA A 277 8.01 -5.25 -22.89
N MET A 278 8.51 -4.87 -21.72
CA MET A 278 7.98 -5.37 -20.44
C MET A 278 6.50 -5.00 -20.28
N SER A 279 6.12 -3.76 -20.58
CA SER A 279 4.71 -3.34 -20.49
C SER A 279 3.77 -4.15 -21.40
N GLU A 280 4.19 -4.41 -22.64
CA GLU A 280 3.39 -5.18 -23.58
C GLU A 280 3.32 -6.68 -23.22
N ALA A 281 4.40 -7.26 -22.68
CA ALA A 281 4.38 -8.61 -22.14
C ALA A 281 3.40 -8.71 -20.95
N SER A 282 3.39 -7.71 -20.08
CA SER A 282 2.42 -7.62 -18.98
C SER A 282 0.97 -7.48 -19.46
N LYS A 283 0.70 -6.66 -20.48
CA LYS A 283 -0.62 -6.56 -21.12
C LYS A 283 -1.05 -7.89 -21.75
N SER A 284 -0.11 -8.68 -22.26
CA SER A 284 -0.39 -10.01 -22.82
C SER A 284 -0.85 -11.00 -21.75
N VAL A 285 -0.34 -10.90 -20.50
CA VAL A 285 -0.87 -11.67 -19.36
C VAL A 285 -2.34 -11.32 -19.12
N ILE A 286 -2.66 -10.02 -19.03
CA ILE A 286 -4.02 -9.51 -18.78
C ILE A 286 -4.97 -9.98 -19.88
N SER A 287 -4.57 -9.84 -21.15
CA SER A 287 -5.37 -10.32 -22.30
C SER A 287 -5.63 -11.82 -22.26
N GLY A 288 -4.66 -12.61 -21.80
CA GLY A 288 -4.82 -14.05 -21.60
C GLY A 288 -5.86 -14.37 -20.54
N LEU A 289 -5.85 -13.65 -19.40
CA LEU A 289 -6.83 -13.80 -18.33
C LEU A 289 -8.24 -13.38 -18.79
N ASP A 290 -8.38 -12.23 -19.46
CA ASP A 290 -9.66 -11.73 -19.98
C ASP A 290 -10.35 -12.71 -20.94
N SER A 291 -9.55 -13.48 -21.68
CA SER A 291 -10.04 -14.49 -22.62
C SER A 291 -10.15 -15.90 -22.00
N SER A 292 -9.92 -16.02 -20.69
CA SER A 292 -9.78 -17.30 -19.96
C SER A 292 -8.79 -18.27 -20.63
N ASN A 293 -7.81 -17.75 -21.34
CA ASN A 293 -6.74 -18.49 -21.97
C ASN A 293 -5.52 -18.52 -21.02
N TYR A 294 -5.66 -19.32 -19.96
CA TYR A 294 -4.69 -19.39 -18.88
C TYR A 294 -3.32 -19.92 -19.30
N GLU A 295 -3.26 -20.76 -20.35
CA GLU A 295 -1.98 -21.16 -20.97
C GLU A 295 -1.27 -19.98 -21.63
N ALA A 296 -2.01 -19.12 -22.35
CA ALA A 296 -1.43 -17.91 -22.93
C ALA A 296 -0.97 -16.94 -21.84
N ALA A 297 -1.78 -16.73 -20.79
CA ALA A 297 -1.40 -15.91 -19.65
C ALA A 297 -0.10 -16.41 -19.00
N ARG A 298 -0.01 -17.73 -18.74
CA ARG A 298 1.19 -18.38 -18.20
C ARG A 298 2.43 -18.19 -19.06
N ARG A 299 2.31 -18.29 -20.38
CA ARG A 299 3.45 -18.06 -21.28
C ARG A 299 3.90 -16.61 -21.25
N ALA A 300 2.95 -15.67 -21.26
CA ALA A 300 3.26 -14.24 -21.17
C ALA A 300 4.00 -13.87 -19.87
N VAL A 301 3.76 -14.57 -18.75
CA VAL A 301 4.58 -14.43 -17.52
C VAL A 301 6.07 -14.70 -17.79
N SER A 302 6.37 -15.69 -18.62
CA SER A 302 7.76 -16.01 -18.98
C SER A 302 8.36 -14.93 -19.88
N ASP A 303 7.56 -14.33 -20.77
CA ASP A 303 7.98 -13.24 -21.65
C ASP A 303 8.34 -11.96 -20.87
N ILE A 304 7.65 -11.69 -19.75
CA ILE A 304 8.02 -10.61 -18.82
C ILE A 304 9.44 -10.85 -18.29
N ARG A 305 9.77 -12.07 -17.85
CA ARG A 305 11.11 -12.40 -17.33
C ARG A 305 12.18 -12.24 -18.40
N THR A 306 11.91 -12.66 -19.63
CA THR A 306 12.80 -12.43 -20.76
C THR A 306 13.04 -10.94 -20.99
N SER A 307 12.00 -10.10 -20.87
CA SER A 307 12.15 -8.64 -21.00
C SER A 307 13.11 -8.06 -19.95
N CYS A 308 13.02 -8.54 -18.69
CA CYS A 308 13.95 -8.12 -17.63
C CYS A 308 15.38 -8.59 -17.88
N THR A 309 15.57 -9.83 -18.35
CA THR A 309 16.90 -10.33 -18.73
C THR A 309 17.51 -9.48 -19.84
N ASN A 310 16.76 -9.20 -20.91
CA ASN A 310 17.24 -8.42 -22.05
C ASN A 310 17.64 -6.99 -21.65
N CYS A 311 16.86 -6.36 -20.75
CA CYS A 311 17.21 -5.05 -20.21
C CYS A 311 18.46 -5.10 -19.33
N HIS A 312 18.54 -6.08 -18.43
CA HIS A 312 19.68 -6.22 -17.52
C HIS A 312 21.00 -6.59 -18.22
N GLU A 313 20.97 -7.23 -19.39
CA GLU A 313 22.17 -7.48 -20.18
C GLU A 313 22.86 -6.18 -20.63
N GLN A 314 22.09 -5.09 -20.77
CA GLN A 314 22.58 -3.82 -21.30
C GLN A 314 22.67 -2.71 -20.25
N TYR A 315 21.72 -2.67 -19.30
CA TYR A 315 21.53 -1.52 -18.38
C TYR A 315 21.70 -1.86 -16.89
N ARG A 316 22.16 -3.08 -16.53
CA ARG A 316 22.43 -3.48 -15.14
C ARG A 316 23.80 -2.96 -14.67
N SER A 317 23.94 -1.64 -14.61
CA SER A 317 25.09 -0.98 -13.97
C SER A 317 24.93 -0.90 -12.46
#